data_AF-A0AAV0Z7V8-F1
#
_entry.id   AF-A0AAV0Z7V8-F1
#
_cell.length_a   1.000
_cell.length_b   1.000
_cell.length_c   1.000
_cell.angle_alpha   90.00
_cell.angle_beta   90.00
_cell.angle_gamma   90.00
#
_symmetry.space_group_name_H-M   'P 1'
#
loop_
_entity.id
_entity.type
_entity.pdbx_description
1 polymer ?
#
loop_
_entity_poly.entity_id
_entity_poly.type
_entity_poly.pdbx_seq_one_letter_code
_entity_poly.pdbx_strand_id
1 'polypeptide(L)'
;MGAQKSIHAGKAKIDVNVDFTHKLCTSLMLNTFSSAGNPLSLVIGSLCIKHPNLFGGSEKLDVSWDKGLYDSNILIAYRRPRQECRAHQSFVMQHSFSPEIGTHGIPINNFSRSGSGGVNLSRLSVGMDLKEPVSSKWSSTSSIKFEHVRPFNDDGRSISRDCDGFALTYSGSPHDSMVVLKHESRFAKANDRSCFHFNLQIEQGIPVLPKMIIFNRFKFAASKGIKLGPTLLLTRLTGGSIVGDMAPYQAFSIGGLGSVRGYGEGAVGSGRSCLVANSELSLPL
;
A
#
# COMPACT_ATOMS: atom_id res chain seq x y z
N MET A 1 16.56 15.01 9.84
CA MET A 1 17.94 14.82 9.34
C MET A 1 18.00 13.42 8.76
N GLY A 2 17.95 13.30 7.44
CA GLY A 2 18.07 12.04 6.73
C GLY A 2 19.39 11.96 5.98
N ALA A 3 19.91 10.75 5.78
CA ALA A 3 21.10 10.46 4.99
C ALA A 3 20.71 9.54 3.84
N GLN A 4 20.96 10.00 2.61
CA GLN A 4 20.83 9.21 1.41
C GLN A 4 22.21 8.96 0.81
N LYS A 5 22.54 7.70 0.54
CA LYS A 5 23.80 7.31 -0.08
C LYS A 5 23.55 6.25 -1.15
N SER A 6 23.98 6.55 -2.37
CA SER A 6 24.00 5.58 -3.47
C SER A 6 25.42 5.06 -3.67
N ILE A 7 25.60 3.74 -3.62
CA ILE A 7 26.88 3.06 -3.83
C ILE A 7 26.76 2.21 -5.09
N HIS A 8 27.74 2.33 -5.98
CA HIS A 8 27.85 1.47 -7.16
C HIS A 8 28.89 0.38 -6.85
N ALA A 9 28.47 -0.88 -6.94
CA ALA A 9 29.32 -2.05 -6.74
C ALA A 9 29.34 -2.85 -8.05
N GLY A 10 30.30 -2.52 -8.92
CA GLY A 10 30.35 -3.06 -10.29
C GLY A 10 29.11 -2.65 -11.09
N LYS A 11 28.34 -3.64 -11.56
CA LYS A 11 27.07 -3.41 -12.28
C LYS A 11 25.89 -3.13 -11.33
N ALA A 12 26.01 -3.48 -10.05
CA ALA A 12 24.94 -3.31 -9.07
C ALA A 12 24.88 -1.87 -8.56
N LYS A 13 23.67 -1.35 -8.36
CA LYS A 13 23.42 -0.09 -7.68
C LYS A 13 22.71 -0.36 -6.36
N ILE A 14 23.28 0.17 -5.27
CA ILE A 14 22.73 0.06 -3.92
C ILE A 14 22.38 1.48 -3.47
N ASP A 15 21.09 1.74 -3.28
CA ASP A 15 20.57 2.98 -2.76
C ASP A 15 20.14 2.75 -1.30
N VAL A 16 20.81 3.42 -0.37
CA VAL A 16 20.47 3.42 1.06
C VAL A 16 19.92 4.79 1.40
N ASN A 17 18.73 4.82 2.00
CA ASN A 17 18.15 6.03 2.56
C ASN A 17 17.74 5.76 4.00
N VAL A 18 18.18 6.60 4.92
CA VAL A 18 17.82 6.52 6.33
C VAL A 18 17.33 7.88 6.76
N ASP A 19 16.12 7.93 7.32
CA ASP A 19 15.53 9.17 7.82
C ASP A 19 15.37 9.12 9.34
N PHE A 20 16.05 10.02 10.03
CA PHE A 20 15.94 10.19 11.49
C PHE A 20 15.06 11.37 11.88
N THR A 21 14.31 11.98 10.95
CA THR A 21 13.57 13.24 11.19
C THR A 21 12.53 13.11 12.31
N HIS A 22 12.00 11.92 12.60
CA HIS A 22 11.06 11.71 13.70
C HIS A 22 11.69 11.77 15.11
N LYS A 23 13.02 11.74 15.25
CA LYS A 23 13.69 11.95 16.56
C LYS A 23 13.43 13.35 17.14
N LEU A 24 13.16 14.36 16.29
CA LEU A 24 12.99 15.75 16.73
C LEU A 24 11.53 16.13 17.04
N CYS A 25 10.54 15.55 16.34
CA CYS A 25 9.13 15.80 16.66
C CYS A 25 8.67 15.06 17.92
N THR A 26 9.25 13.89 18.23
CA THR A 26 8.86 13.10 19.40
C THR A 26 9.41 13.67 20.71
N SER A 27 10.48 14.49 20.68
CA SER A 27 10.94 15.22 21.88
C SER A 27 10.11 16.46 22.22
N LEU A 28 9.27 16.92 21.28
CA LEU A 28 8.35 18.06 21.47
C LEU A 28 6.89 17.64 21.69
N MET A 29 6.56 16.36 21.46
CA MET A 29 5.24 15.77 21.71
C MET A 29 5.35 14.85 22.93
N LEU A 30 5.04 15.38 24.11
CA LEU A 30 4.92 14.60 25.34
C LEU A 30 3.84 13.50 25.15
N ASN A 31 4.23 12.22 25.16
CA ASN A 31 3.52 11.19 25.93
C ASN A 31 4.23 9.81 25.92
N THR A 32 4.59 9.38 27.13
CA THR A 32 4.19 8.11 27.78
C THR A 32 3.86 6.92 26.88
N PHE A 33 4.87 6.18 26.47
CA PHE A 33 4.84 4.72 26.49
C PHE A 33 6.22 4.21 26.90
N SER A 34 6.27 3.63 28.10
CA SER A 34 7.41 2.86 28.59
C SER A 34 7.56 1.62 27.70
N SER A 35 8.57 1.64 26.83
CA SER A 35 9.17 0.42 26.31
C SER A 35 10.66 0.64 26.15
N ALA A 36 11.40 0.19 27.15
CA ALA A 36 12.83 -0.03 27.03
C ALA A 36 13.04 -1.14 26.00
N GLY A 37 13.50 -0.81 24.79
CA GLY A 37 13.73 -1.84 23.78
C GLY A 37 14.20 -1.30 22.43
N ASN A 38 15.51 -1.38 22.21
CA ASN A 38 16.21 -1.28 20.93
C ASN A 38 16.27 0.12 20.27
N PRO A 39 17.45 0.77 20.15
CA PRO A 39 17.60 2.12 19.55
C PRO A 39 17.23 2.20 18.06
N LEU A 40 16.98 1.05 17.42
CA LEU A 40 16.57 0.90 16.03
C LEU A 40 15.03 0.91 15.83
N SER A 41 14.24 1.00 16.89
CA SER A 41 12.77 1.02 16.83
C SER A 41 12.22 2.32 16.23
N LEU A 42 12.97 3.42 16.34
CA LEU A 42 12.59 4.74 15.81
C LEU A 42 13.26 5.08 14.47
N VAL A 43 14.01 4.14 13.89
CA VAL A 43 14.76 4.36 12.65
C VAL A 43 13.88 3.98 11.46
N ILE A 44 13.55 4.99 10.66
CA ILE A 44 12.89 4.83 9.37
C ILE A 44 13.99 4.76 8.31
N GLY A 45 13.88 3.82 7.38
CA GLY A 45 14.84 3.70 6.30
C GLY A 45 14.35 2.81 5.18
N SER A 46 14.93 3.00 4.01
CA SER A 46 14.72 2.18 2.84
C SER A 46 16.07 1.74 2.27
N LEU A 47 16.22 0.45 2.02
CA LEU A 47 17.34 -0.14 1.31
C LEU A 47 16.84 -0.63 -0.05
N CYS A 48 17.43 -0.17 -1.14
CA CYS A 48 17.11 -0.65 -2.48
C CYS A 48 18.37 -1.12 -3.19
N ILE A 49 18.39 -2.39 -3.60
CA ILE A 49 19.46 -3.01 -4.36
C ILE A 49 18.90 -3.33 -5.74
N LYS A 50 19.51 -2.73 -6.76
CA LYS A 50 19.18 -3.00 -8.17
C LYS A 50 20.38 -3.61 -8.84
N HIS A 51 20.24 -4.85 -9.27
CA HIS A 51 21.27 -5.55 -10.02
C HIS A 51 20.82 -5.76 -11.47
N PRO A 52 21.38 -5.00 -12.42
CA PRO A 52 21.19 -5.26 -13.82
C PRO A 52 22.07 -6.43 -14.27
N ASN A 53 21.51 -7.26 -15.14
CA ASN A 53 22.17 -8.34 -15.86
C ASN A 53 22.71 -9.48 -14.99
N LEU A 54 21.90 -10.00 -14.06
CA LEU A 54 22.31 -10.99 -13.05
C LEU A 54 22.91 -12.29 -13.63
N PHE A 55 22.41 -12.73 -14.80
CA PHE A 55 22.87 -13.95 -15.48
C PHE A 55 23.38 -13.69 -16.90
N GLY A 56 23.77 -12.47 -17.24
CA GLY A 56 24.25 -12.13 -18.60
C GLY A 56 23.15 -11.92 -19.66
N GLY A 57 21.88 -12.23 -19.33
CA GLY A 57 20.71 -12.13 -20.21
C GLY A 57 19.95 -10.80 -20.23
N SER A 58 20.47 -9.69 -19.71
CA SER A 58 19.82 -8.36 -19.57
C SER A 58 18.62 -8.26 -18.60
N GLU A 59 18.49 -9.26 -17.72
CA GLU A 59 17.50 -9.35 -16.65
C GLU A 59 17.82 -8.40 -15.48
N LYS A 60 16.81 -7.93 -14.75
CA LYS A 60 16.98 -7.00 -13.63
C LYS A 60 16.43 -7.60 -12.35
N LEU A 61 17.24 -7.68 -11.31
CA LEU A 61 16.80 -8.01 -9.97
C LEU A 61 16.73 -6.73 -9.13
N ASP A 62 15.55 -6.46 -8.60
CA ASP A 62 15.31 -5.38 -7.65
C ASP A 62 14.95 -6.00 -6.30
N VAL A 63 15.69 -5.66 -5.26
CA VAL A 63 15.37 -5.97 -3.87
C VAL A 63 15.19 -4.65 -3.16
N SER A 64 14.02 -4.40 -2.57
CA SER A 64 13.79 -3.24 -1.72
C SER A 64 13.28 -3.66 -0.36
N TRP A 65 13.78 -3.01 0.68
CA TRP A 65 13.30 -3.15 2.03
C TRP A 65 13.02 -1.76 2.57
N ASP A 66 11.75 -1.48 2.80
CA ASP A 66 11.27 -0.26 3.42
C ASP A 66 10.86 -0.57 4.86
N LYS A 67 11.43 0.14 5.82
CA LYS A 67 11.09 0.04 7.24
C LYS A 67 10.63 1.41 7.72
N GLY A 68 9.36 1.52 8.09
CA GLY A 68 8.83 2.65 8.83
C GLY A 68 8.82 2.39 10.34
N LEU A 69 8.04 3.17 11.08
CA LEU A 69 7.98 3.08 12.54
C LEU A 69 7.26 1.82 13.01
N TYR A 70 6.16 1.49 12.34
CA TYR A 70 5.28 0.36 12.67
C TYR A 70 5.08 -0.58 11.48
N ASP A 71 5.43 -0.12 10.28
CA ASP A 71 5.32 -0.84 9.03
C ASP A 71 6.69 -1.29 8.53
N SER A 72 6.72 -2.45 7.87
CA SER A 72 7.87 -2.90 7.12
C SER A 72 7.42 -3.63 5.87
N ASN A 73 8.16 -3.46 4.78
CA ASN A 73 7.83 -4.04 3.49
C ASN A 73 9.12 -4.48 2.80
N ILE A 74 9.22 -5.76 2.51
CA ILE A 74 10.32 -6.37 1.77
C ILE A 74 9.75 -6.80 0.42
N LEU A 75 10.36 -6.34 -0.67
CA LEU A 75 9.97 -6.63 -2.03
C LEU A 75 11.18 -7.16 -2.80
N ILE A 76 11.01 -8.32 -3.42
CA ILE A 76 11.97 -8.92 -4.35
C ILE A 76 11.26 -9.04 -5.69
N ALA A 77 11.75 -8.32 -6.68
CA ALA A 77 11.19 -8.30 -8.03
C ALA A 77 12.28 -8.68 -9.05
N TYR A 78 12.07 -9.78 -9.74
CA TYR A 78 12.91 -10.22 -10.84
C TYR A 78 12.20 -9.94 -12.17
N ARG A 79 12.81 -9.10 -13.00
CA ARG A 79 12.23 -8.61 -14.25
C ARG A 79 13.01 -9.10 -15.45
N ARG A 80 12.30 -9.68 -16.42
CA ARG A 80 12.91 -10.07 -17.69
C ARG A 80 12.96 -8.90 -18.67
N PRO A 81 14.01 -8.82 -19.50
CA PRO A 81 14.15 -7.77 -20.50
C PRO A 81 13.07 -7.89 -21.57
N ARG A 82 12.72 -6.74 -22.13
CA ARG A 82 11.62 -6.60 -23.09
C ARG A 82 12.03 -7.16 -24.46
N GLN A 83 11.19 -8.01 -25.04
CA GLN A 83 11.13 -8.19 -26.50
C GLN A 83 10.14 -7.16 -27.06
N GLU A 84 10.48 -6.50 -28.17
CA GLU A 84 9.88 -5.23 -28.63
C GLU A 84 8.35 -5.19 -28.71
N CYS A 85 7.70 -6.34 -28.95
CA CYS A 85 6.24 -6.48 -29.07
C CYS A 85 5.53 -7.26 -27.94
N ARG A 86 6.20 -7.59 -26.82
CA ARG A 86 5.60 -8.34 -25.71
C ARG A 86 5.46 -7.51 -24.42
N ALA A 87 4.44 -7.85 -23.64
CA ALA A 87 4.25 -7.27 -22.31
C ALA A 87 5.41 -7.66 -21.37
N HIS A 88 5.79 -6.71 -20.51
CA HIS A 88 6.91 -6.85 -19.58
C HIS A 88 6.53 -7.80 -18.45
N GLN A 89 7.28 -8.89 -18.30
CA GLN A 89 7.05 -9.91 -17.29
C GLN A 89 7.99 -9.72 -16.10
N SER A 90 7.42 -9.68 -14.90
CA SER A 90 8.18 -9.64 -13.65
C SER A 90 7.61 -10.60 -12.62
N PHE A 91 8.48 -11.40 -12.03
CA PHE A 91 8.16 -12.22 -10.87
C PHE A 91 8.39 -11.40 -9.61
N VAL A 92 7.43 -11.46 -8.68
CA VAL A 92 7.42 -10.62 -7.48
C VAL A 92 7.13 -11.48 -6.26
N MET A 93 7.97 -11.34 -5.25
CA MET A 93 7.74 -11.80 -3.89
C MET A 93 7.76 -10.58 -2.98
N GLN A 94 6.72 -10.40 -2.18
CA GLN A 94 6.61 -9.29 -1.26
C GLN A 94 6.12 -9.79 0.09
N HIS A 95 6.83 -9.42 1.15
CA HIS A 95 6.40 -9.62 2.53
C HIS A 95 6.22 -8.26 3.18
N SER A 96 5.02 -8.02 3.71
CA SER A 96 4.67 -6.77 4.37
C SER A 96 4.15 -7.05 5.77
N PHE A 97 4.45 -6.14 6.69
CA PHE A 97 3.96 -6.11 8.04
C PHE A 97 3.48 -4.69 8.33
N SER A 98 2.22 -4.52 8.69
CA SER A 98 1.63 -3.19 8.91
C SER A 98 0.54 -3.22 9.97
N PRO A 99 0.41 -2.17 10.80
CA PRO A 99 -0.69 -2.08 11.76
C PRO A 99 -2.04 -1.92 11.04
N GLU A 100 -3.08 -2.55 11.57
CA GLU A 100 -4.42 -2.50 11.01
C GLU A 100 -5.28 -1.43 11.70
N ILE A 101 -5.04 -0.17 11.31
CA ILE A 101 -5.70 0.99 11.94
C ILE A 101 -7.06 1.29 11.28
N GLY A 102 -7.25 0.96 10.00
CA GLY A 102 -8.44 1.36 9.26
C GLY A 102 -9.75 0.72 9.72
N THR A 103 -9.70 -0.45 10.32
CA THR A 103 -10.86 -1.29 10.72
C THR A 103 -10.87 -1.53 12.22
N HIS A 104 -9.71 -1.84 12.79
CA HIS A 104 -9.51 -2.14 14.21
C HIS A 104 -8.76 -1.02 14.94
N GLY A 105 -8.70 0.18 14.35
CA GLY A 105 -8.11 1.33 15.01
C GLY A 105 -9.03 1.94 16.07
N ILE A 106 -8.44 2.40 17.16
CA ILE A 106 -9.17 3.06 18.24
C ILE A 106 -9.16 4.57 17.98
N PRO A 107 -10.33 5.23 17.79
CA PRO A 107 -10.38 6.67 17.58
C PRO A 107 -9.97 7.42 18.86
N ILE A 108 -9.09 8.39 18.72
CA ILE A 108 -8.60 9.26 19.79
C ILE A 108 -8.72 10.74 19.38
N ASN A 109 -8.70 11.65 20.36
CA ASN A 109 -8.83 13.09 20.15
C ASN A 109 -10.04 13.47 19.28
N ASN A 110 -11.26 13.14 19.72
CA ASN A 110 -12.50 13.44 18.99
C ASN A 110 -12.47 12.97 17.53
N PHE A 111 -12.04 11.73 17.29
CA PHE A 111 -11.94 11.11 15.96
C PHE A 111 -10.92 11.76 15.01
N SER A 112 -10.12 12.73 15.46
CA SER A 112 -9.11 13.38 14.61
C SER A 112 -7.88 12.51 14.36
N ARG A 113 -7.66 11.49 15.20
CA ARG A 113 -6.58 10.52 15.06
C ARG A 113 -7.07 9.13 15.42
N SER A 114 -6.43 8.10 14.86
CA SER A 114 -6.67 6.70 15.21
C SER A 114 -5.37 6.08 15.74
N GLY A 115 -5.47 5.36 16.86
CA GLY A 115 -4.39 4.54 17.41
C GLY A 115 -4.47 3.08 16.95
N SER A 116 -3.42 2.31 17.17
CA SER A 116 -3.44 0.85 16.97
C SER A 116 -4.37 0.19 17.99
N GLY A 117 -5.22 -0.74 17.54
CA GLY A 117 -5.97 -1.64 18.41
C GLY A 117 -5.17 -2.86 18.88
N GLY A 118 -3.86 -2.90 18.63
CA GLY A 118 -3.01 -4.06 18.89
C GLY A 118 -3.09 -5.12 17.79
N VAL A 119 -3.57 -4.78 16.60
CA VAL A 119 -3.65 -5.69 15.46
C VAL A 119 -2.67 -5.27 14.37
N ASN A 120 -1.78 -6.19 14.01
CA ASN A 120 -0.82 -6.05 12.92
C ASN A 120 -1.04 -7.15 11.88
N LEU A 121 -0.98 -6.79 10.61
CA LEU A 121 -1.12 -7.74 9.50
C LEU A 121 0.23 -8.07 8.91
N SER A 122 0.57 -9.36 8.92
CA SER A 122 1.64 -9.91 8.10
C SER A 122 1.06 -10.47 6.81
N ARG A 123 1.40 -9.87 5.67
CA ARG A 123 0.98 -10.31 4.35
C ARG A 123 2.19 -10.75 3.53
N LEU A 124 2.24 -12.04 3.21
CA LEU A 124 3.15 -12.60 2.23
C LEU A 124 2.43 -12.72 0.89
N SER A 125 3.03 -12.21 -0.18
CA SER A 125 2.50 -12.32 -1.53
C SER A 125 3.59 -12.79 -2.50
N VAL A 126 3.24 -13.72 -3.38
CA VAL A 126 4.15 -14.27 -4.39
C VAL A 126 3.39 -14.40 -5.69
N GLY A 127 3.95 -13.91 -6.79
CA GLY A 127 3.26 -13.95 -8.06
C GLY A 127 4.02 -13.35 -9.23
N MET A 128 3.26 -13.06 -10.28
CA MET A 128 3.76 -12.56 -11.55
C MET A 128 2.95 -11.34 -11.97
N ASP A 129 3.67 -10.29 -12.36
CA ASP A 129 3.14 -9.04 -12.88
C ASP A 129 3.47 -8.96 -14.38
N LEU A 130 2.45 -8.72 -15.19
CA LEU A 130 2.50 -8.51 -16.62
C LEU A 130 2.11 -7.06 -16.92
N LYS A 131 3.09 -6.24 -17.30
CA LYS A 131 2.87 -4.84 -17.64
C LYS A 131 2.83 -4.66 -19.15
N GLU A 132 1.67 -4.28 -19.66
CA GLU A 132 1.51 -3.98 -21.08
C GLU A 132 2.28 -2.72 -21.47
N PRO A 133 2.81 -2.65 -22.70
CA PRO A 133 3.46 -1.45 -23.19
C PRO A 133 2.48 -0.28 -23.12
N VAL A 134 2.98 0.88 -22.69
CA VAL A 134 2.18 2.09 -22.58
C VAL A 134 1.74 2.49 -23.99
N SER A 135 0.48 2.24 -24.33
CA SER A 135 -0.19 2.99 -25.41
C SER A 135 -0.22 4.45 -24.98
N SER A 136 -0.08 5.40 -25.90
CA SER A 136 0.29 6.81 -25.68
C SER A 136 -0.17 7.52 -24.39
N LYS A 137 -1.29 7.14 -23.76
CA LYS A 137 -1.78 7.67 -22.47
C LYS A 137 -2.32 6.62 -21.47
N TRP A 138 -2.34 5.34 -21.85
CA TRP A 138 -2.88 4.24 -21.05
C TRP A 138 -1.77 3.27 -20.66
N SER A 139 -1.72 2.91 -19.38
CA SER A 139 -0.86 1.83 -18.89
C SER A 139 -1.70 0.77 -18.18
N SER A 140 -1.58 -0.46 -18.63
CA SER A 140 -2.32 -1.62 -18.13
C SER A 140 -1.33 -2.59 -17.47
N THR A 141 -1.69 -3.13 -16.32
CA THR A 141 -0.91 -4.11 -15.57
C THR A 141 -1.82 -5.20 -15.07
N SER A 142 -1.57 -6.43 -15.50
CA SER A 142 -2.28 -7.63 -15.06
C SER A 142 -1.35 -8.43 -14.17
N SER A 143 -1.83 -8.91 -13.02
CA SER A 143 -1.02 -9.61 -12.03
C SER A 143 -1.78 -10.79 -11.47
N ILE A 144 -1.06 -11.89 -11.22
CA ILE A 144 -1.58 -13.07 -10.52
C ILE A 144 -0.70 -13.31 -9.30
N LYS A 145 -1.30 -13.28 -8.11
CA LYS A 145 -0.56 -13.38 -6.84
C LYS A 145 -1.25 -14.36 -5.90
N PHE A 146 -0.48 -15.24 -5.28
CA PHE A 146 -0.88 -15.93 -4.07
C PHE A 146 -0.61 -15.01 -2.89
N GLU A 147 -1.62 -14.72 -2.07
CA GLU A 147 -1.50 -13.94 -0.84
C GLU A 147 -1.84 -14.82 0.36
N HIS A 148 -1.01 -14.71 1.39
CA HIS A 148 -1.19 -15.33 2.69
C HIS A 148 -1.13 -14.25 3.78
N VAL A 149 -2.25 -14.00 4.43
CA VAL A 149 -2.44 -12.93 5.42
C VAL A 149 -2.58 -13.55 6.81
N ARG A 150 -1.81 -13.03 7.76
CA ARG A 150 -1.81 -13.48 9.16
C ARG A 150 -1.90 -12.27 10.08
N PRO A 151 -2.93 -12.17 10.93
CA PRO A 151 -2.98 -11.17 11.98
C PRO A 151 -2.07 -11.56 13.16
N PHE A 152 -1.41 -10.57 13.72
CA PHE A 152 -0.49 -10.65 14.84
C PHE A 152 -0.80 -9.55 15.85
N ASN A 153 -0.64 -9.85 17.14
CA ASN A 153 -0.64 -8.84 18.19
C ASN A 153 0.70 -8.09 18.24
N ASP A 154 0.75 -6.98 18.98
CA ASP A 154 1.97 -6.24 19.29
C ASP A 154 3.03 -7.11 20.00
N ASP A 155 2.60 -8.16 20.73
CA ASP A 155 3.47 -9.16 21.35
C ASP A 155 4.08 -10.18 20.35
N GLY A 156 3.76 -10.08 19.06
CA GLY A 156 4.22 -11.01 18.02
C GLY A 156 3.53 -12.37 18.01
N ARG A 157 2.39 -12.51 18.72
CA ARG A 157 1.56 -13.73 18.70
C ARG A 157 0.50 -13.65 17.63
N SER A 158 0.22 -14.75 16.94
CA SER A 158 -0.89 -14.81 15.99
C SER A 158 -2.23 -14.74 16.71
N ILE A 159 -3.10 -13.87 16.21
CA ILE A 159 -4.45 -13.64 16.75
C ILE A 159 -5.49 -13.86 15.65
N SER A 160 -6.66 -14.37 16.03
CA SER A 160 -7.80 -14.54 15.11
C SER A 160 -8.97 -13.64 15.45
N ARG A 161 -8.94 -13.00 16.62
CA ARG A 161 -9.97 -12.09 17.11
C ARG A 161 -9.34 -10.82 17.67
N ASP A 162 -10.06 -9.73 17.54
CA ASP A 162 -9.75 -8.44 18.15
C ASP A 162 -10.04 -8.45 19.66
N CYS A 163 -9.65 -7.38 20.36
CA CYS A 163 -9.95 -7.11 21.76
C CYS A 163 -11.46 -7.18 22.09
N ASP A 164 -12.32 -6.77 21.14
CA ASP A 164 -13.78 -6.84 21.25
C ASP A 164 -14.35 -8.23 20.86
N GLY A 165 -13.51 -9.19 20.50
CA GLY A 165 -13.91 -10.57 20.16
C GLY A 165 -14.38 -10.76 18.71
N PHE A 166 -14.36 -9.72 17.87
CA PHE A 166 -14.66 -9.83 16.44
C PHE A 166 -13.56 -10.59 15.68
N ALA A 167 -13.93 -11.43 14.72
CA ALA A 167 -12.98 -12.16 13.90
C ALA A 167 -12.18 -11.22 12.99
N LEU A 168 -10.87 -11.44 12.87
CA LEU A 168 -9.96 -10.65 12.02
C LEU A 168 -9.81 -11.21 10.61
N THR A 169 -10.13 -12.49 10.43
CA THR A 169 -10.06 -13.23 9.16
C THR A 169 -11.46 -13.60 8.71
N TYR A 170 -11.64 -13.88 7.42
CA TYR A 170 -12.95 -14.28 6.89
C TYR A 170 -13.44 -15.59 7.54
N SER A 171 -12.53 -16.55 7.71
CA SER A 171 -12.84 -17.89 8.24
C SER A 171 -12.82 -17.98 9.78
N GLY A 172 -12.39 -16.92 10.48
CA GLY A 172 -12.10 -16.96 11.91
C GLY A 172 -10.87 -17.80 12.29
N SER A 173 -10.12 -18.27 11.30
CA SER A 173 -8.86 -19.00 11.49
C SER A 173 -7.67 -18.04 11.67
N PRO A 174 -6.47 -18.49 12.07
CA PRO A 174 -5.33 -17.59 12.31
C PRO A 174 -4.71 -17.02 11.03
N HIS A 175 -5.20 -17.43 9.86
CA HIS A 175 -4.68 -16.97 8.58
C HIS A 175 -5.72 -17.06 7.47
N ASP A 176 -5.59 -16.20 6.47
CA ASP A 176 -6.35 -16.30 5.23
C ASP A 176 -5.39 -16.50 4.06
N SER A 177 -5.76 -17.36 3.13
CA SER A 177 -5.00 -17.58 1.90
C SER A 177 -5.91 -17.36 0.69
N MET A 178 -5.36 -16.74 -0.36
CA MET A 178 -6.12 -16.43 -1.56
C MET A 178 -5.19 -16.37 -2.77
N VAL A 179 -5.73 -16.72 -3.94
CA VAL A 179 -5.10 -16.42 -5.22
C VAL A 179 -5.87 -15.26 -5.83
N VAL A 180 -5.17 -14.15 -6.06
CA VAL A 180 -5.74 -12.90 -6.53
C VAL A 180 -5.27 -12.65 -7.95
N LEU A 181 -6.22 -12.57 -8.88
CA LEU A 181 -6.03 -11.99 -10.19
C LEU A 181 -6.36 -10.51 -10.11
N LYS A 182 -5.39 -9.64 -10.38
CA LYS A 182 -5.57 -8.19 -10.33
C LYS A 182 -5.26 -7.58 -11.69
N HIS A 183 -6.16 -6.74 -12.18
CA HIS A 183 -5.99 -5.93 -13.38
C HIS A 183 -6.07 -4.45 -13.01
N GLU A 184 -5.05 -3.69 -13.35
CA GLU A 184 -4.94 -2.26 -13.08
C GLU A 184 -4.73 -1.48 -14.37
N SER A 185 -5.61 -0.53 -14.64
CA SER A 185 -5.58 0.34 -15.82
C SER A 185 -5.51 1.79 -15.40
N ARG A 186 -4.45 2.47 -15.82
CA ARG A 186 -4.19 3.88 -15.49
C ARG A 186 -4.19 4.71 -16.76
N PHE A 187 -4.93 5.80 -16.74
CA PHE A 187 -4.96 6.82 -17.77
C PHE A 187 -4.51 8.15 -17.17
N ALA A 188 -3.54 8.79 -17.80
CA ALA A 188 -3.08 10.11 -17.41
C ALA A 188 -3.00 11.01 -18.63
N LYS A 189 -3.63 12.18 -18.53
CA LYS A 189 -3.58 13.22 -19.57
C LYS A 189 -3.36 14.56 -18.90
N ALA A 190 -2.22 15.18 -19.20
CA ALA A 190 -1.94 16.55 -18.80
C ALA A 190 -1.93 17.44 -20.05
N ASN A 191 -2.58 18.59 -19.94
CA ASN A 191 -2.53 19.71 -20.86
C ASN A 191 -2.11 20.96 -20.05
N ASP A 192 -1.73 22.06 -20.71
CA ASP A 192 -1.24 23.28 -20.05
C ASP A 192 -2.20 23.83 -18.99
N ARG A 193 -3.51 23.74 -19.26
CA ARG A 193 -4.61 24.27 -18.42
C ARG A 193 -5.33 23.21 -17.59
N SER A 194 -5.13 21.92 -17.84
CA SER A 194 -5.90 20.86 -17.17
C SER A 194 -5.12 19.56 -17.02
N CYS A 195 -5.28 18.90 -15.88
CA CYS A 195 -4.76 17.56 -15.64
C CYS A 195 -5.93 16.61 -15.38
N PHE A 196 -5.90 15.43 -15.97
CA PHE A 196 -6.84 14.36 -15.70
C PHE A 196 -6.07 13.06 -15.43
N HIS A 197 -6.43 12.40 -14.35
CA HIS A 197 -5.90 11.11 -13.97
C HIS A 197 -7.05 10.18 -13.63
N PHE A 198 -7.02 8.97 -14.17
CA PHE A 198 -7.99 7.93 -13.89
C PHE A 198 -7.25 6.62 -13.64
N ASN A 199 -7.57 5.96 -12.53
CA ASN A 199 -7.06 4.64 -12.18
C ASN A 199 -8.23 3.71 -11.93
N LEU A 200 -8.22 2.56 -12.57
CA LEU A 200 -9.19 1.50 -12.43
C LEU A 200 -8.46 0.23 -11.97
N GLN A 201 -8.92 -0.37 -10.88
CA GLN A 201 -8.35 -1.58 -10.31
C GLN A 201 -9.47 -2.59 -10.08
N ILE A 202 -9.31 -3.78 -10.66
CA ILE A 202 -10.22 -4.91 -10.53
C ILE A 202 -9.40 -6.05 -9.94
N GLU A 203 -9.85 -6.65 -8.85
CA GLU A 203 -9.22 -7.80 -8.21
C GLU A 203 -10.26 -8.92 -8.08
N GLN A 204 -9.87 -10.13 -8.41
CA GLN A 204 -10.70 -11.32 -8.33
C GLN A 204 -9.96 -12.40 -7.54
N GLY A 205 -10.54 -12.81 -6.42
CA GLY A 205 -10.14 -13.97 -5.64
C GLY A 205 -10.64 -15.24 -6.31
N ILE A 206 -9.72 -16.12 -6.69
CA ILE A 206 -10.02 -17.37 -7.41
C ILE A 206 -9.98 -18.53 -6.41
N PRO A 207 -11.04 -19.36 -6.34
CA PRO A 207 -11.06 -20.56 -5.51
C PRO A 207 -10.23 -21.67 -6.14
N VAL A 208 -8.94 -21.71 -5.86
CA VAL A 208 -8.08 -22.85 -6.26
C VAL A 208 -8.16 -23.99 -5.24
N LEU A 209 -8.26 -23.65 -3.95
CA LEU A 209 -8.41 -24.59 -2.84
C LEU A 209 -9.68 -24.29 -2.03
N PRO A 210 -10.31 -25.30 -1.41
CA PRO A 210 -11.60 -25.17 -0.72
C PRO A 210 -11.61 -24.29 0.54
N LYS A 211 -10.47 -23.71 0.93
CA LYS A 211 -10.33 -22.77 2.05
C LYS A 211 -9.89 -21.36 1.63
N MET A 212 -9.83 -21.10 0.32
CA MET A 212 -9.43 -19.79 -0.20
C MET A 212 -10.60 -18.82 -0.26
N ILE A 213 -10.32 -17.54 -0.01
CA ILE A 213 -11.33 -16.47 -0.10
C ILE A 213 -11.71 -16.22 -1.56
N ILE A 214 -13.01 -16.14 -1.83
CA ILE A 214 -13.56 -15.82 -3.15
C ILE A 214 -14.20 -14.45 -3.12
N PHE A 215 -13.66 -13.51 -3.89
CA PHE A 215 -14.17 -12.15 -3.92
C PHE A 215 -13.95 -11.47 -5.26
N ASN A 216 -14.68 -10.40 -5.51
CA ASN A 216 -14.48 -9.46 -6.60
C ASN A 216 -14.40 -8.07 -5.99
N ARG A 217 -13.23 -7.43 -6.07
CA ARG A 217 -13.02 -6.07 -5.60
C ARG A 217 -12.84 -5.14 -6.77
N PHE A 218 -13.67 -4.11 -6.79
CA PHE A 218 -13.59 -3.02 -7.73
C PHE A 218 -13.14 -1.76 -6.99
N LYS A 219 -12.16 -1.04 -7.55
CA LYS A 219 -11.72 0.25 -7.04
C LYS A 219 -11.45 1.18 -8.21
N PHE A 220 -11.91 2.42 -8.09
CA PHE A 220 -11.63 3.47 -9.06
C PHE A 220 -11.19 4.75 -8.36
N ALA A 221 -10.33 5.51 -9.03
CA ALA A 221 -9.90 6.82 -8.61
C ALA A 221 -9.82 7.74 -9.83
N ALA A 222 -10.59 8.81 -9.83
CA ALA A 222 -10.54 9.86 -10.84
C ALA A 222 -10.10 11.16 -10.18
N SER A 223 -9.23 11.91 -10.83
CA SER A 223 -8.93 13.28 -10.45
C SER A 223 -8.86 14.20 -11.67
N LYS A 224 -9.37 15.41 -11.50
CA LYS A 224 -9.36 16.45 -12.52
C LYS A 224 -8.90 17.76 -11.90
N GLY A 225 -7.77 18.27 -12.37
CA GLY A 225 -7.24 19.59 -12.07
C GLY A 225 -7.53 20.57 -13.21
N ILE A 226 -8.03 21.76 -12.89
CA ILE A 226 -8.28 22.85 -13.84
C ILE A 226 -7.56 24.09 -13.32
N LYS A 227 -6.71 24.69 -14.15
CA LYS A 227 -6.06 25.97 -13.85
C LYS A 227 -6.97 27.12 -14.27
N LEU A 228 -7.28 28.01 -13.33
CA LEU A 228 -8.05 29.23 -13.52
C LEU A 228 -7.13 30.42 -13.19
N GLY A 229 -6.40 30.88 -14.21
CA GLY A 229 -5.35 31.89 -14.03
C GLY A 229 -4.24 31.37 -13.11
N PRO A 230 -3.93 32.06 -11.99
CA PRO A 230 -2.90 31.62 -11.05
C PRO A 230 -3.43 30.57 -10.05
N THR A 231 -4.74 30.28 -10.06
CA THR A 231 -5.40 29.34 -9.14
C THR A 231 -5.56 27.95 -9.76
N LEU A 232 -5.55 26.90 -8.94
CA LEU A 232 -5.78 25.52 -9.37
C LEU A 232 -6.95 24.92 -8.59
N LEU A 233 -7.99 24.47 -9.30
CA LEU A 233 -9.07 23.68 -8.73
C LEU A 233 -8.80 22.20 -9.01
N LEU A 234 -8.64 21.39 -7.96
CA LEU A 234 -8.44 19.95 -8.04
C LEU A 234 -9.63 19.22 -7.44
N THR A 235 -10.30 18.43 -8.26
CA THR A 235 -11.37 17.53 -7.82
C THR A 235 -10.87 16.10 -7.86
N ARG A 236 -11.21 15.30 -6.85
CA ARG A 236 -10.84 13.90 -6.75
C ARG A 236 -12.05 13.09 -6.31
N LEU A 237 -12.31 11.99 -6.99
CA LEU A 237 -13.35 11.02 -6.68
C LEU A 237 -12.70 9.66 -6.56
N THR A 238 -12.83 9.02 -5.41
CA THR A 238 -12.35 7.67 -5.15
C THR A 238 -13.49 6.82 -4.63
N GLY A 239 -13.62 5.62 -5.15
CA GLY A 239 -14.64 4.70 -4.66
C GLY A 239 -14.27 3.26 -4.94
N GLY A 240 -15.03 2.36 -4.35
CA GLY A 240 -14.84 0.94 -4.53
C GLY A 240 -15.96 0.13 -3.93
N SER A 241 -16.03 -1.12 -4.34
CA SER A 241 -16.96 -2.10 -3.80
C SER A 241 -16.32 -3.47 -3.85
N ILE A 242 -16.53 -4.27 -2.80
CA ILE A 242 -16.16 -5.68 -2.76
C ILE A 242 -17.46 -6.49 -2.92
N VAL A 243 -17.40 -7.61 -3.64
CA VAL A 243 -18.50 -8.54 -3.82
C VAL A 243 -18.03 -9.97 -3.56
N GLY A 244 -18.70 -10.71 -2.69
CA GLY A 244 -18.31 -12.06 -2.26
C GLY A 244 -17.84 -12.09 -0.82
N ASP A 245 -16.94 -13.00 -0.53
CA ASP A 245 -16.32 -13.19 0.79
C ASP A 245 -15.38 -12.01 1.08
N MET A 246 -15.39 -11.53 2.32
CA MET A 246 -14.60 -10.35 2.67
C MET A 246 -14.14 -10.47 4.12
N ALA A 247 -12.83 -10.39 4.32
CA ALA A 247 -12.26 -10.23 5.65
C ALA A 247 -12.25 -8.74 6.06
N PRO A 248 -12.33 -8.42 7.37
CA PRO A 248 -12.29 -7.03 7.85
C PRO A 248 -11.12 -6.23 7.28
N TYR A 249 -9.91 -6.79 7.24
CA TYR A 249 -8.72 -6.12 6.69
C TYR A 249 -8.78 -5.74 5.21
N GLN A 250 -9.76 -6.26 4.46
CA GLN A 250 -9.96 -5.89 3.05
C GLN A 250 -10.88 -4.67 2.91
N ALA A 251 -11.54 -4.24 3.99
CA ALA A 251 -12.51 -3.16 3.97
C ALA A 251 -11.92 -1.84 3.50
N PHE A 252 -12.80 -1.01 2.94
CA PHE A 252 -12.45 0.36 2.63
C PHE A 252 -12.63 1.21 3.88
N SER A 253 -11.52 1.62 4.48
CA SER A 253 -11.48 2.60 5.57
C SER A 253 -11.61 4.03 5.03
N ILE A 254 -12.45 4.84 5.69
CA ILE A 254 -12.66 6.26 5.39
C ILE A 254 -12.13 7.09 6.56
N GLY A 255 -11.36 8.14 6.23
CA GLY A 255 -10.65 8.96 7.19
C GLY A 255 -9.13 8.87 7.02
N GLY A 256 -8.40 9.85 7.54
CA GLY A 256 -6.97 9.98 7.37
C GLY A 256 -6.56 10.89 6.20
N LEU A 257 -5.25 11.12 6.07
CA LEU A 257 -4.68 12.10 5.14
C LEU A 257 -5.00 11.81 3.66
N GLY A 258 -5.12 10.54 3.29
CA GLY A 258 -5.39 10.08 1.93
C GLY A 258 -6.88 9.99 1.56
N SER A 259 -7.78 10.29 2.50
CA SER A 259 -9.23 10.18 2.34
C SER A 259 -9.90 11.48 2.82
N VAL A 260 -10.61 11.46 3.95
CA VAL A 260 -11.20 12.65 4.58
C VAL A 260 -10.26 13.19 5.65
N ARG A 261 -9.58 14.31 5.34
CA ARG A 261 -8.71 15.00 6.30
C ARG A 261 -9.51 15.56 7.47
N GLY A 262 -8.86 15.65 8.63
CA GLY A 262 -9.48 16.07 9.89
C GLY A 262 -10.01 14.89 10.72
N TYR A 263 -10.13 13.70 10.12
CA TYR A 263 -10.45 12.45 10.81
C TYR A 263 -9.24 11.50 10.79
N GLY A 264 -9.13 10.67 11.82
CA GLY A 264 -8.19 9.56 11.89
C GLY A 264 -8.49 8.51 10.83
N GLU A 265 -7.52 7.64 10.56
CA GLU A 265 -7.70 6.54 9.62
C GLU A 265 -8.82 5.60 10.08
N GLY A 266 -9.80 5.34 9.22
CA GLY A 266 -10.98 4.52 9.57
C GLY A 266 -12.02 5.19 10.46
N ALA A 267 -11.75 6.38 10.99
CA ALA A 267 -12.58 7.01 12.02
C ALA A 267 -13.94 7.52 11.50
N VAL A 268 -14.08 7.76 10.19
CA VAL A 268 -15.37 8.11 9.57
C VAL A 268 -16.23 6.86 9.37
N GLY A 269 -15.59 5.73 9.09
CA GLY A 269 -16.24 4.45 8.89
C GLY A 269 -15.40 3.48 8.07
N SER A 270 -15.75 2.21 8.12
CA SER A 270 -15.14 1.15 7.33
C SER A 270 -16.23 0.24 6.76
N GLY A 271 -16.07 -0.21 5.52
CA GLY A 271 -17.09 -1.04 4.90
C GLY A 271 -16.71 -1.69 3.57
N ARG A 272 -17.65 -2.47 3.05
CA ARG A 272 -17.54 -3.22 1.80
C ARG A 272 -17.60 -2.33 0.55
N SER A 273 -18.29 -1.20 0.65
CA SER A 273 -18.43 -0.22 -0.42
C SER A 273 -18.17 1.17 0.12
N CYS A 274 -17.45 2.00 -0.64
CA CYS A 274 -17.19 3.38 -0.26
C CYS A 274 -17.21 4.30 -1.48
N LEU A 275 -17.53 5.56 -1.22
CA LEU A 275 -17.39 6.65 -2.19
C LEU A 275 -16.95 7.89 -1.44
N VAL A 276 -15.86 8.50 -1.88
CA VAL A 276 -15.24 9.68 -1.27
C VAL A 276 -14.96 10.70 -2.38
N ALA A 277 -15.45 11.92 -2.19
CA ALA A 277 -15.32 13.02 -3.14
C ALA A 277 -14.69 14.22 -2.43
N ASN A 278 -13.60 14.73 -3.00
CA ASN A 278 -12.83 15.83 -2.45
C ASN A 278 -12.65 16.92 -3.52
N SER A 279 -12.71 18.18 -3.10
CA SER A 279 -12.38 19.32 -3.95
C SER A 279 -11.45 20.26 -3.20
N GLU A 280 -10.35 20.63 -3.85
CA GLU A 280 -9.30 21.47 -3.29
C GLU A 280 -9.07 22.68 -4.20
N LEU A 281 -8.97 23.87 -3.60
CA LEU A 281 -8.63 25.10 -4.30
C LEU A 281 -7.26 25.56 -3.81
N SER A 282 -6.29 25.60 -4.71
CA SER A 282 -4.95 26.14 -4.44
C SER A 282 -4.84 27.55 -4.97
N LEU A 283 -4.50 28.49 -4.07
CA LEU A 283 -4.25 29.90 -4.37
C LEU A 283 -2.74 30.18 -4.25
N PRO A 284 -2.13 30.98 -5.13
CA PRO A 284 -0.80 31.48 -4.89
C PRO A 284 -0.84 32.48 -3.73
N LEU A 285 0.14 32.35 -2.84
CA LEU A 285 0.40 33.28 -1.74
C LEU A 285 1.60 34.15 -2.08
#